data_AF-H3B8G4-F1
#
_entry.id   AF-H3B8G4-F1
#
_cell.length_a   1.000
_cell.length_b   1.000
_cell.length_c   1.000
_cell.angle_alpha   90.00
_cell.angle_beta   90.00
_cell.angle_gamma   90.00
#
_symmetry.space_group_name_H-M   'P 1'
#
loop_
_entity.id
_entity.type
_entity.pdbx_description
1 polymer ?
#
loop_
_entity_poly.entity_id
_entity_poly.type
_entity_poly.pdbx_seq_one_letter_code
_entity_poly.pdbx_strand_id
1 'polypeptide(L)'
;MSQLRIVQLASASLALVLCKEEENLTPANLGKVSAKTGCEIFGEFQTVNAQCFWNKRLARSVCEVSFQGWLENCVLLVQGKGCSLEVLREAWMRRALKAPKGFSIRAVGE
;
A
#
# COMPACT_ATOMS: atom_id res chain seq x y z
N MET A 1 8.23 -28.16 -9.52
CA MET A 1 9.28 -27.34 -8.88
C MET A 1 9.02 -25.89 -9.25
N SER A 2 8.42 -25.12 -8.33
CA SER A 2 8.05 -23.72 -8.57
C SER A 2 9.33 -22.88 -8.62
N GLN A 3 9.67 -22.36 -9.80
CA GLN A 3 10.83 -21.51 -9.98
C GLN A 3 10.56 -20.17 -9.29
N LEU A 4 11.16 -19.97 -8.11
CA LEU A 4 11.10 -18.70 -7.39
C LEU A 4 11.85 -17.66 -8.22
N ARG A 5 11.12 -16.86 -9.01
CA ARG A 5 11.68 -15.68 -9.65
C ARG A 5 11.87 -14.61 -8.58
N ILE A 6 13.12 -14.43 -8.18
CA ILE A 6 13.52 -13.28 -7.37
C ILE A 6 13.45 -12.06 -8.28
N VAL A 7 12.45 -11.22 -8.07
CA VAL A 7 12.33 -9.93 -8.74
C VAL A 7 12.92 -8.91 -7.79
N GLN A 8 14.05 -8.31 -8.16
CA GLN A 8 14.65 -7.23 -7.41
C GLN A 8 13.98 -5.93 -7.84
N LEU A 9 13.33 -5.22 -6.92
CA LEU A 9 12.76 -3.92 -7.25
C LEU A 9 13.89 -2.91 -7.57
N ALA A 10 13.58 -1.86 -8.31
CA ALA A 10 14.53 -0.77 -8.52
C ALA A 10 14.91 -0.16 -7.16
N SER A 11 16.11 0.42 -7.03
CA SER A 11 16.66 0.98 -5.77
C SER A 11 15.81 2.08 -5.12
N ALA A 12 14.69 2.47 -5.73
CA ALA A 12 13.78 3.53 -5.31
C ALA A 12 12.32 3.02 -5.29
N SER A 13 12.11 1.74 -5.06
CA SER A 13 10.80 1.07 -5.15
C SER A 13 10.52 0.25 -3.90
N LEU A 14 9.24 0.19 -3.49
CA LEU A 14 8.77 -0.56 -2.33
C LEU A 14 7.44 -1.24 -2.70
N ALA A 15 7.33 -2.53 -2.40
CA ALA A 15 6.13 -3.32 -2.60
C ALA A 15 5.35 -3.46 -1.29
N LEU A 16 4.06 -3.10 -1.32
CA LEU A 16 3.10 -3.39 -0.27
C LEU A 16 2.19 -4.53 -0.71
N VAL A 17 2.26 -5.67 -0.02
CA VAL A 17 1.36 -6.80 -0.23
C VAL A 17 0.09 -6.55 0.55
N LEU A 18 -1.00 -6.29 -0.16
CA LEU A 18 -2.32 -6.06 0.41
C LEU A 18 -3.13 -7.35 0.36
N CYS A 19 -4.03 -7.50 1.32
CA CYS A 19 -5.04 -8.54 1.34
C CYS A 19 -6.40 -7.86 1.41
N LYS A 20 -7.25 -8.12 0.42
CA LYS A 20 -8.62 -7.59 0.42
C LYS A 20 -9.36 -8.18 1.61
N GLU A 21 -9.91 -7.32 2.45
CA GLU A 21 -10.81 -7.76 3.50
C GLU A 21 -12.14 -8.13 2.82
N GLU A 22 -12.69 -9.30 3.14
CA GLU A 22 -14.02 -9.66 2.66
C GLU A 22 -15.01 -8.61 3.20
N GLU A 23 -15.45 -7.73 2.31
CA GLU A 23 -16.55 -6.83 2.60
C GLU A 23 -17.73 -7.74 2.96
N ASN A 24 -18.25 -7.63 4.19
CA ASN A 24 -19.43 -8.40 4.61
C ASN A 24 -20.54 -8.20 3.56
N LEU A 25 -20.70 -9.19 2.68
CA LEU A 25 -21.59 -9.12 1.53
C LEU A 25 -23.03 -9.14 2.03
N THR A 26 -23.54 -7.98 2.40
CA THR A 26 -24.98 -7.82 2.60
C THR A 26 -25.65 -7.65 1.23
N PRO A 27 -26.88 -8.15 1.04
CA PRO A 27 -27.62 -8.03 -0.22
C PRO A 27 -27.82 -6.59 -0.70
N ALA A 28 -27.61 -5.59 0.16
CA ALA A 28 -27.63 -4.17 -0.17
C ALA A 28 -26.35 -3.64 -0.87
N ASN A 29 -25.20 -4.32 -0.73
CA ASN A 29 -23.91 -3.90 -1.29
C ASN A 29 -23.47 -4.70 -2.53
N LEU A 30 -24.22 -5.74 -2.92
CA LEU A 30 -23.91 -6.61 -4.06
C LEU A 30 -23.73 -5.87 -5.40
N GLY A 31 -24.34 -4.70 -5.55
CA GLY A 31 -24.29 -3.90 -6.78
C GLY A 31 -23.24 -2.78 -6.82
N LYS A 32 -22.46 -2.58 -5.74
CA LYS A 32 -21.58 -1.41 -5.60
C LYS A 32 -20.12 -1.74 -5.26
N VAL A 33 -19.69 -2.97 -5.52
CA VAL A 33 -18.27 -3.33 -5.47
C VAL A 33 -17.64 -2.92 -6.80
N SER A 34 -17.51 -1.61 -7.03
CA SER A 34 -16.68 -1.13 -8.14
C SER A 34 -15.25 -1.60 -7.87
N ALA A 35 -14.67 -2.36 -8.79
CA ALA A 35 -13.29 -2.80 -8.68
C ALA A 35 -12.39 -1.56 -8.68
N LYS A 36 -11.90 -1.16 -7.49
CA LYS A 36 -11.00 -0.02 -7.36
C LYS A 36 -9.76 -0.27 -8.21
N THR A 37 -9.38 0.72 -8.99
CA THR A 37 -8.12 0.70 -9.75
C THR A 37 -6.94 0.83 -8.79
N GLY A 38 -5.77 0.35 -9.20
CA GLY A 38 -4.53 0.49 -8.40
C GLY A 38 -4.21 1.94 -8.00
N CYS A 39 -4.51 2.90 -8.88
CA CYS A 39 -4.34 4.33 -8.62
C CYS A 39 -5.26 4.83 -7.51
N GLU A 40 -6.52 4.40 -7.47
CA GLU A 40 -7.47 4.76 -6.40
C GLU A 40 -7.03 4.16 -5.07
N ILE A 41 -6.57 2.91 -5.08
CA ILE A 41 -6.02 2.23 -3.89
C ILE A 41 -4.80 3.00 -3.35
N PHE A 42 -3.91 3.45 -4.24
CA PHE A 42 -2.76 4.28 -3.88
C PHE A 42 -3.18 5.63 -3.29
N GLY A 43 -4.13 6.33 -3.91
CA GLY A 43 -4.64 7.61 -3.42
C GLY A 43 -5.27 7.49 -2.03
N GLU A 44 -6.01 6.42 -1.77
CA GLU A 44 -6.54 6.12 -0.43
C GLU A 44 -5.42 5.84 0.58
N PHE A 45 -4.42 5.04 0.19
CA PHE A 45 -3.25 4.76 1.03
C PHE A 45 -2.53 6.06 1.41
N GLN A 46 -2.31 6.97 0.46
CA GLN A 46 -1.72 8.28 0.75
C GLN A 46 -2.60 9.08 1.69
N THR A 47 -3.91 9.18 1.42
CA THR A 47 -4.85 9.96 2.23
C THR A 47 -4.87 9.53 3.69
N VAL A 48 -4.99 8.22 3.94
CA VAL A 48 -5.09 7.67 5.31
C VAL A 48 -3.79 7.90 6.10
N ASN A 49 -2.64 7.76 5.46
CA ASN A 49 -1.34 7.90 6.13
C ASN A 49 -0.88 9.37 6.21
N ALA A 50 -1.31 10.25 5.30
CA ALA A 50 -1.04 11.69 5.35
C ALA A 50 -1.75 12.37 6.53
N GLN A 51 -2.89 11.81 6.96
CA GLN A 51 -3.64 12.28 8.14
C GLN A 51 -3.03 11.82 9.47
N CYS A 52 -1.90 11.11 9.46
CA CYS A 52 -1.24 10.60 10.65
C CYS A 52 -0.57 11.74 11.46
N PHE A 53 -1.37 12.50 12.21
CA PHE A 53 -0.94 13.72 12.92
C PHE A 53 0.19 13.49 13.95
N TRP A 54 0.23 12.29 14.54
CA TRP A 54 1.23 11.93 15.54
C TRP A 54 2.58 11.51 14.93
N ASN A 55 2.64 11.26 13.62
CA ASN A 55 3.86 10.93 12.90
C ASN A 55 4.00 11.81 11.65
N LYS A 56 4.41 13.06 11.87
CA LYS A 56 4.64 14.05 10.80
C LYS A 56 5.64 13.57 9.75
N ARG A 57 6.62 12.76 10.14
CA ARG A 57 7.62 12.18 9.22
C ARG A 57 6.97 11.21 8.25
N LEU A 58 6.09 10.33 8.73
CA LEU A 58 5.29 9.44 7.89
C LEU A 58 4.35 10.23 6.99
N ALA A 59 3.60 11.20 7.55
CA ALA A 59 2.65 12.00 6.81
C ALA A 59 3.31 12.75 5.63
N ARG A 60 4.52 13.27 5.82
CA ARG A 60 5.30 13.86 4.73
C ARG A 60 5.81 12.82 3.75
N SER A 61 6.40 11.73 4.25
CA SER A 61 7.04 10.72 3.42
C SER A 61 6.05 10.03 2.48
N VAL A 62 4.80 9.80 2.93
CA VAL A 62 3.76 9.19 2.09
C VAL A 62 3.29 10.12 0.97
N CYS A 63 3.37 11.43 1.14
CA CYS A 63 3.08 12.41 0.08
C CYS A 63 4.24 12.54 -0.92
N GLU A 64 5.46 12.16 -0.54
CA GLU A 64 6.65 12.23 -1.40
C GLU A 64 6.86 10.97 -2.25
N VAL A 65 6.16 9.86 -1.94
CA VAL A 65 6.16 8.66 -2.79
C VAL A 65 5.12 8.81 -3.92
N SER A 66 5.37 8.12 -5.02
CA SER A 66 4.53 8.10 -6.21
C SER A 66 4.07 6.67 -6.51
N PHE A 67 2.93 6.56 -7.18
CA PHE A 67 2.47 5.29 -7.71
C PHE A 67 3.45 4.78 -8.77
N GLN A 68 3.86 3.53 -8.65
CA GLN A 68 4.66 2.86 -9.68
C GLN A 68 3.83 1.82 -10.44
N GLY A 69 2.94 1.12 -9.75
CA GLY A 69 2.09 0.12 -10.39
C GLY A 69 1.25 -0.69 -9.41
N TRP A 70 0.36 -1.48 -9.99
CA TRP A 70 -0.51 -2.41 -9.28
C TRP A 70 -0.47 -3.77 -9.96
N LEU A 71 -0.20 -4.81 -9.17
CA LEU A 71 -0.26 -6.19 -9.64
C LEU A 71 -1.58 -6.82 -9.21
N GLU A 72 -2.16 -7.66 -10.08
CA GLU A 72 -3.46 -8.31 -9.86
C GLU A 72 -3.54 -9.11 -8.54
N ASN A 73 -2.39 -9.56 -8.02
CA ASN A 73 -2.27 -10.24 -6.71
C ASN A 73 -2.27 -9.28 -5.52
N CYS A 74 -2.92 -8.13 -5.63
CA CYS A 74 -3.03 -7.13 -4.57
C CYS A 74 -1.68 -6.55 -4.10
N VAL A 75 -0.72 -6.40 -5.00
CA VAL A 75 0.58 -5.79 -4.67
C VAL A 75 0.62 -4.37 -5.20
N LEU A 76 0.72 -3.41 -4.28
CA LEU A 76 0.89 -2.00 -4.58
C LEU A 76 2.39 -1.68 -4.64
N LEU A 77 2.87 -1.25 -5.80
CA LEU A 77 4.23 -0.78 -6.01
C LEU A 77 4.25 0.74 -5.87
N VAL A 78 5.08 1.23 -4.95
CA VAL A 78 5.33 2.65 -4.75
C VAL A 78 6.80 2.94 -5.01
N GLN A 79 7.07 4.13 -5.56
CA GLN A 79 8.43 4.59 -5.81
C GLN A 79 8.68 5.92 -5.12
N GLY A 80 9.92 6.19 -4.73
CA GLY A 80 10.26 7.45 -4.07
C GLY A 80 11.72 7.51 -3.62
N LYS A 81 12.06 8.58 -2.90
CA LYS A 81 13.41 8.71 -2.33
C LYS A 81 13.62 7.65 -1.25
N GLY A 82 14.83 7.09 -1.16
CA GLY A 82 15.18 6.08 -0.15
C GLY A 82 14.81 6.50 1.28
N CYS A 83 15.06 7.77 1.65
CA CYS A 83 14.66 8.29 2.96
C CYS A 83 13.16 8.19 3.24
N SER A 84 12.32 8.43 2.23
CA SER A 84 10.86 8.37 2.36
C SER A 84 10.38 6.92 2.42
N LEU A 85 10.96 6.03 1.61
CA LEU A 85 10.67 4.59 1.64
C LEU A 85 11.05 3.93 2.97
N GLU A 86 12.19 4.31 3.54
CA GLU A 86 12.63 3.84 4.85
C GLU A 86 11.67 4.27 5.97
N VAL A 87 11.07 5.46 5.87
CA VAL A 87 10.03 5.88 6.82
C VAL A 87 8.77 5.04 6.69
N LEU A 88 8.35 4.69 5.47
CA LEU A 88 7.22 3.80 5.24
C LEU A 88 7.50 2.41 5.84
N ARG A 89 8.73 1.89 5.67
CA ARG A 89 9.18 0.62 6.26
C ARG A 89 9.17 0.67 7.78
N GLU A 90 9.75 1.71 8.37
CA GLU A 90 9.76 1.91 9.83
C GLU A 90 8.34 2.01 10.39
N ALA A 91 7.47 2.77 9.73
CA ALA A 91 6.07 2.89 10.10
C ALA A 91 5.35 1.55 10.04
N TRP A 92 5.65 0.69 9.06
CA TRP A 92 5.10 -0.66 9.00
C TRP A 92 5.57 -1.53 10.18
N MET A 93 6.88 -1.54 10.46
CA MET A 93 7.46 -2.31 11.57
C MET A 93 6.86 -1.88 12.92
N ARG A 94 6.60 -0.58 13.09
CA ARG A 94 5.98 -0.01 14.30
C ARG A 94 4.45 -0.10 14.33
N ARG A 95 3.82 -0.76 13.35
CA ARG A 95 2.35 -0.84 13.20
C ARG A 95 1.65 0.51 13.09
N ALA A 96 2.38 1.53 12.62
CA ALA A 96 1.88 2.88 12.37
C ALA A 96 1.28 3.04 10.97
N LEU A 97 1.78 2.25 10.01
CA LEU A 97 1.36 2.31 8.62
C LEU A 97 -0.01 1.68 8.44
N LYS A 98 -0.95 2.44 7.87
CA LYS A 98 -2.34 2.02 7.68
C LYS A 98 -2.58 1.56 6.26
N ALA A 99 -3.41 0.54 6.12
CA ALA A 99 -3.88 0.06 4.84
C ALA A 99 -4.96 0.99 4.24
N PRO A 100 -5.12 1.01 2.91
CA PRO A 100 -6.28 1.63 2.26
C PRO A 100 -7.59 0.91 2.62
N LYS A 101 -8.75 1.54 2.41
CA LYS A 101 -10.03 1.02 2.90
C LYS A 101 -10.41 -0.28 2.18
N GLY A 102 -10.76 -1.30 2.97
CA GLY A 102 -11.11 -2.64 2.48
C GLY A 102 -9.89 -3.54 2.23
N PHE A 103 -8.72 -3.14 2.73
CA PHE A 103 -7.49 -3.91 2.63
C PHE A 103 -6.78 -3.96 3.99
N SER A 104 -5.97 -5.00 4.16
CA SER A 104 -4.96 -5.10 5.20
C SER A 104 -3.57 -5.23 4.57
N ILE A 105 -2.55 -4.60 5.15
CA ILE A 105 -1.16 -4.79 4.72
C ILE A 105 -0.66 -6.09 5.36
N ARG A 106 -0.20 -7.04 4.55
CA ARG A 106 0.38 -8.32 5.01
C ARG A 106 1.90 -8.25 5.09
N ALA A 107 2.51 -7.60 4.11
CA ALA A 107 3.95 -7.47 4.02
C ALA A 107 4.34 -6.17 3.30
N VAL A 108 5.56 -5.71 3.59
CA VAL A 108 6.21 -4.57 2.93
C VAL A 108 7.65 -4.98 2.64
N GLY A 109 8.09 -4.89 1.38
CA GLY A 109 9.41 -5.38 0.95
C GLY A 109 9.96 -4.68 -0.30
N GLU A 110 11.26 -4.88 -0.56
CA GLU A 110 11.99 -4.48 -1.78
C GLU A 110 12.29 -5.69 -2.66
#